data_AF-A0A956ZG83-F1
#
_entry.id   AF-A0A956ZG83-F1
#
_cell.length_a   1.000
_cell.length_b   1.000
_cell.length_c   1.000
_cell.angle_alpha   90.00
_cell.angle_beta   90.00
_cell.angle_gamma   90.00
#
_symmetry.space_group_name_H-M   'P 1'
#
loop_
_entity.id
_entity.type
_entity.pdbx_description
1 polymer ?
#
loop_
_entity_poly.entity_id
_entity_poly.type
_entity_poly.pdbx_seq_one_letter_code
_entity_poly.pdbx_strand_id
1 'polypeptide(L)'
;IDAEVEMPDSPAEGAIIAQAGKFGGWSLYFNESKPKFTYNFLGHTKYDIESNERIPAGKASLRFVFEYDGGGLGKGGNAILSVNGKEVARGRIEQTQSFIFSADEGADVGADLGTPVADYQVPFRFTGNLKKVTLSIEALKSDEKADHARGRASAALKKAISD
;
A
#
# COMPACT_ATOMS: atom_id res chain seq x y z
N ILE A 1 -4.42 3.80 -5.64
CA ILE A 1 -4.34 4.89 -4.64
C ILE A 1 -3.93 6.13 -5.41
N ASP A 2 -4.73 7.18 -5.35
CA ASP A 2 -4.42 8.48 -5.92
C ASP A 2 -4.37 9.50 -4.79
N ALA A 3 -3.32 10.31 -4.72
CA ALA A 3 -3.16 11.32 -3.68
C ALA A 3 -2.74 12.67 -4.28
N GLU A 4 -3.31 13.74 -3.75
CA GLU A 4 -2.98 15.12 -4.11
C GLU A 4 -2.28 15.77 -2.92
N VAL A 5 -1.04 16.22 -3.13
CA VAL A 5 -0.19 16.79 -2.08
C VAL A 5 0.40 18.12 -2.51
N GLU A 6 0.76 18.93 -1.52
CA GLU A 6 1.61 20.10 -1.66
C GLU A 6 2.87 19.89 -0.83
N MET A 7 3.99 19.73 -1.52
CA MET A 7 5.30 19.47 -0.95
C MET A 7 5.87 20.77 -0.35
N PRO A 8 6.42 20.74 0.88
CA PRO A 8 7.08 21.88 1.49
C PRO A 8 8.45 22.16 0.83
N ASP A 9 9.05 23.29 1.16
CA ASP A 9 10.41 23.64 0.72
C ASP A 9 11.51 22.81 1.40
N SER A 10 11.22 22.26 2.57
CA SER A 10 12.08 21.30 3.27
C SER A 10 11.84 19.87 2.76
N PRO A 11 12.77 18.92 2.99
CA PRO A 11 12.50 17.51 2.75
C PRO A 11 11.20 17.06 3.43
N ALA A 12 10.33 16.43 2.66
CA ALA A 12 9.05 15.94 3.14
C ALA A 12 9.18 14.51 3.68
N GLU A 13 8.51 14.25 4.78
CA GLU A 13 8.44 12.93 5.40
C GLU A 13 7.01 12.67 5.83
N GLY A 14 6.67 11.40 6.07
CA GLY A 14 5.43 11.00 6.70
C GLY A 14 4.49 10.20 5.80
N ALA A 15 3.54 9.53 6.45
CA ALA A 15 2.56 8.70 5.77
C ALA A 15 1.50 9.53 5.05
N ILE A 16 1.24 9.20 3.78
CA ILE A 16 0.07 9.69 3.04
C ILE A 16 -1.13 8.85 3.44
N ILE A 17 -0.96 7.54 3.44
CA ILE A 17 -1.93 6.57 3.97
C ILE A 17 -1.18 5.33 4.46
N ALA A 18 -1.61 4.80 5.61
CA ALA A 18 -1.13 3.55 6.17
C ALA A 18 -2.32 2.65 6.51
N GLN A 19 -2.17 1.35 6.30
CA GLN A 19 -3.13 0.32 6.68
C GLN A 19 -2.42 -0.75 7.53
N ALA A 20 -2.97 -1.01 8.71
CA ALA A 20 -2.41 -1.91 9.72
C ALA A 20 -1.01 -1.44 10.17
N GLY A 21 -0.09 -2.36 10.49
CA GLY A 21 1.15 -1.99 11.17
C GLY A 21 2.31 -2.97 11.02
N LYS A 22 3.13 -3.07 12.06
CA LYS A 22 4.38 -3.85 12.07
C LYS A 22 4.18 -5.34 11.78
N PHE A 23 3.02 -5.89 12.12
CA PHE A 23 2.70 -7.31 11.96
C PHE A 23 2.11 -7.65 10.59
N GLY A 24 2.06 -6.68 9.69
CA GLY A 24 1.54 -6.84 8.34
C GLY A 24 0.71 -5.61 7.97
N GLY A 25 0.83 -5.15 6.73
CA GLY A 25 0.19 -3.90 6.32
C GLY A 25 0.79 -3.35 5.05
N TRP A 26 0.38 -2.14 4.69
CA TRP A 26 0.99 -1.39 3.60
C TRP A 26 0.89 0.10 3.85
N SER A 27 1.81 0.87 3.27
CA SER A 27 1.85 2.32 3.45
C SER A 27 2.39 2.99 2.19
N LEU A 28 1.72 4.07 1.77
CA LEU A 28 2.24 5.04 0.80
C LEU A 28 2.69 6.27 1.60
N TYR A 29 3.96 6.65 1.46
CA TYR A 29 4.57 7.66 2.31
C TYR A 29 5.70 8.41 1.59
N PHE A 30 6.21 9.46 2.24
CA PHE A 30 7.43 10.13 1.85
C PHE A 30 8.56 9.85 2.81
N ASN A 31 9.76 9.63 2.28
CA ASN A 31 11.02 9.60 3.01
C ASN A 31 12.01 10.54 2.31
N GLU A 32 12.45 11.61 2.97
CA GLU A 32 13.29 12.65 2.36
C GLU A 32 12.80 13.18 0.99
N SER A 33 11.52 13.50 0.85
CA SER A 33 10.84 13.89 -0.40
C SER A 33 10.80 12.83 -1.50
N LYS A 34 11.21 11.60 -1.22
CA LYS A 34 11.03 10.48 -2.15
C LYS A 34 9.73 9.75 -1.82
N PRO A 35 8.79 9.63 -2.77
CA PRO A 35 7.61 8.83 -2.56
C PRO A 35 7.99 7.35 -2.53
N LYS A 36 7.42 6.62 -1.59
CA LYS A 36 7.68 5.22 -1.36
C LYS A 36 6.39 4.49 -0.99
N PHE A 37 6.23 3.30 -1.54
CA PHE A 37 5.23 2.35 -1.10
C PHE A 37 5.93 1.13 -0.51
N THR A 38 5.54 0.73 0.70
CA THR A 38 5.99 -0.52 1.31
C THR A 38 4.80 -1.44 1.52
N TYR A 39 4.94 -2.68 1.08
CA TYR A 39 4.07 -3.78 1.46
C TYR A 39 4.78 -4.64 2.51
N ASN A 40 4.24 -4.70 3.71
CA ASN A 40 4.72 -5.54 4.80
C ASN A 40 3.93 -6.87 4.81
N PHE A 41 4.53 -7.92 4.27
CA PHE A 41 3.97 -9.27 4.35
C PHE A 41 4.28 -9.88 5.71
N LEU A 42 3.34 -9.70 6.65
CA LEU A 42 3.30 -10.37 7.95
C LEU A 42 4.56 -10.15 8.82
N GLY A 43 5.28 -9.04 8.65
CA GLY A 43 6.55 -8.78 9.32
C GLY A 43 7.72 -9.65 8.82
N HIS A 44 7.49 -10.58 7.89
CA HIS A 44 8.50 -11.51 7.36
C HIS A 44 9.24 -10.95 6.15
N THR A 45 8.51 -10.29 5.24
CA THR A 45 9.08 -9.77 4.00
C THR A 45 8.47 -8.41 3.69
N LYS A 46 9.31 -7.44 3.39
CA LYS A 46 8.89 -6.11 2.94
C LYS A 46 9.21 -5.96 1.46
N TYR A 47 8.25 -5.47 0.70
CA TYR A 47 8.42 -5.11 -0.70
C TYR A 47 8.36 -3.60 -0.82
N ASP A 48 9.46 -2.99 -1.24
CA ASP A 48 9.61 -1.54 -1.33
C ASP A 48 9.58 -1.10 -2.80
N ILE A 49 8.69 -0.16 -3.11
CA ILE A 49 8.57 0.51 -4.39
C ILE A 49 8.88 1.98 -4.14
N GLU A 50 10.11 2.39 -4.43
CA GLU A 50 10.66 3.69 -4.04
C GLU A 50 11.18 4.44 -5.25
N SER A 51 10.84 5.73 -5.35
CA SER A 51 11.44 6.63 -6.33
C SER A 51 12.89 6.91 -5.99
N ASN A 52 13.77 6.89 -6.99
CA ASN A 52 15.16 7.36 -6.83
C ASN A 52 15.26 8.90 -6.80
N GLU A 53 14.23 9.61 -7.25
CA GLU A 53 14.19 11.06 -7.36
C GLU A 53 13.33 11.67 -6.26
N ARG A 54 13.78 12.81 -5.73
CA ARG A 54 13.00 13.65 -4.82
C ARG A 54 11.96 14.45 -5.61
N ILE A 55 10.75 14.57 -5.07
CA ILE A 55 9.75 15.50 -5.60
C ILE A 55 10.09 16.92 -5.13
N PRO A 56 10.10 17.92 -6.03
CA PRO A 56 10.32 19.32 -5.65
C PRO A 56 9.15 19.90 -4.85
N ALA A 57 9.39 21.05 -4.22
CA ALA A 57 8.35 21.81 -3.53
C ALA A 57 7.18 22.17 -4.47
N GLY A 58 5.98 22.31 -3.88
CA GLY A 58 4.75 22.64 -4.61
C GLY A 58 3.84 21.45 -4.87
N LYS A 59 2.88 21.63 -5.77
CA LYS A 59 1.81 20.64 -6.02
C LYS A 59 2.35 19.40 -6.74
N ALA A 60 1.94 18.23 -6.26
CA ALA A 60 2.19 16.96 -6.92
C ALA A 60 0.98 16.02 -6.77
N SER A 61 0.79 15.17 -7.78
CA SER A 61 -0.11 14.02 -7.69
C SER A 61 0.69 12.73 -7.63
N LEU A 62 0.35 11.86 -6.67
CA LEU A 62 0.85 10.50 -6.58
C LEU A 62 -0.20 9.53 -7.10
N ARG A 63 0.23 8.51 -7.83
CA ARG A 63 -0.60 7.35 -8.17
C ARG A 63 0.16 6.07 -7.90
N PHE A 64 -0.37 5.25 -7.02
CA PHE A 64 0.07 3.88 -6.80
C PHE A 64 -0.97 2.90 -7.34
N VAL A 65 -0.52 2.00 -8.22
CA VAL A 65 -1.34 0.92 -8.80
C VAL A 65 -0.74 -0.42 -8.40
N PHE A 66 -1.59 -1.31 -7.93
CA PHE A 66 -1.25 -2.71 -7.71
C PHE A 66 -2.06 -3.57 -8.68
N GLU A 67 -1.39 -4.05 -9.71
CA GLU A 67 -1.94 -4.95 -10.73
C GLU A 67 -1.87 -6.38 -10.20
N TYR A 68 -2.92 -6.78 -9.47
CA TYR A 68 -3.01 -8.14 -8.92
C TYR A 68 -2.99 -9.18 -10.04
N ASP A 69 -2.22 -10.25 -9.85
CA ASP A 69 -2.05 -11.32 -10.85
C ASP A 69 -3.36 -12.10 -11.14
N GLY A 70 -4.34 -12.04 -10.23
CA GLY A 70 -5.52 -12.89 -10.28
C GLY A 70 -5.21 -14.34 -9.87
N GLY A 71 -6.04 -15.29 -10.27
CA GLY A 71 -5.75 -16.73 -10.09
C GLY A 71 -5.81 -17.27 -8.66
N GLY A 72 -6.60 -16.64 -7.78
CA GLY A 72 -6.88 -17.12 -6.42
C GLY A 72 -6.52 -16.12 -5.32
N LEU A 73 -6.47 -16.56 -4.07
CA LEU A 73 -6.16 -15.74 -2.89
C LEU A 73 -4.65 -15.61 -2.67
N GLY A 74 -4.21 -14.47 -2.13
CA GLY A 74 -2.83 -14.27 -1.65
C GLY A 74 -1.77 -14.20 -2.74
N LYS A 75 -2.16 -14.05 -4.01
CA LYS A 75 -1.22 -13.92 -5.13
C LYS A 75 -0.52 -12.57 -5.09
N GLY A 76 0.54 -12.46 -5.87
CA GLY A 76 1.25 -11.21 -6.03
C GLY A 76 0.56 -10.27 -7.02
N GLY A 77 1.23 -9.17 -7.30
CA GLY A 77 0.98 -8.30 -8.45
C GLY A 77 2.16 -7.38 -8.77
N ASN A 78 2.07 -6.71 -9.92
CA ASN A 78 2.99 -5.62 -10.23
C ASN A 78 2.57 -4.36 -9.46
N ALA A 79 3.55 -3.68 -8.87
CA ALA A 79 3.34 -2.45 -8.13
C ALA A 79 4.01 -1.30 -8.89
N ILE A 80 3.24 -0.25 -9.19
CA ILE A 80 3.67 0.88 -10.01
C ILE A 80 3.38 2.16 -9.25
N LEU A 81 4.41 2.99 -9.09
CA LEU A 81 4.31 4.29 -8.45
C LEU A 81 4.63 5.38 -9.48
N SER A 82 3.73 6.35 -9.59
CA SER A 82 3.82 7.47 -10.52
C SER A 82 3.66 8.80 -9.80
N VAL A 83 4.35 9.83 -10.32
CA VAL A 83 4.24 11.23 -9.89
C VAL A 83 3.85 12.07 -11.09
N ASN A 84 2.80 12.88 -10.99
CA ASN A 84 2.34 13.75 -12.07
C ASN A 84 2.14 13.01 -13.41
N GLY A 85 1.66 11.76 -13.33
CA GLY A 85 1.43 10.89 -14.49
C GLY A 85 2.68 10.20 -15.07
N LYS A 86 3.87 10.45 -14.53
CA LYS A 86 5.12 9.77 -14.92
C LYS A 86 5.45 8.66 -13.93
N GLU A 87 5.73 7.46 -14.42
CA GLU A 87 6.24 6.37 -13.59
C GLU A 87 7.61 6.74 -13.00
N VAL A 88 7.74 6.58 -11.68
CA VAL A 88 8.99 6.88 -10.94
C VAL A 88 9.57 5.64 -10.27
N ALA A 89 8.76 4.61 -10.04
CA ALA A 89 9.21 3.33 -9.49
C ALA A 89 8.26 2.20 -9.87
N ARG A 90 8.82 0.99 -9.97
CA ARG A 90 8.10 -0.25 -10.25
C ARG A 90 8.76 -1.40 -9.50
N GLY A 91 7.94 -2.33 -9.02
CA GLY A 91 8.41 -3.55 -8.36
C GLY A 91 7.39 -4.67 -8.41
N ARG A 92 7.79 -5.85 -7.91
CA ARG A 92 6.95 -7.04 -7.81
C ARG A 92 6.70 -7.35 -6.34
N ILE A 93 5.42 -7.47 -5.96
CA ILE A 93 5.02 -7.98 -4.64
C ILE A 93 4.68 -9.44 -4.81
N GLU A 94 5.56 -10.36 -4.42
CA GLU A 94 5.43 -11.78 -4.77
C GLU A 94 4.17 -12.44 -4.19
N GLN A 95 3.70 -11.96 -3.04
CA GLN A 95 2.55 -12.54 -2.33
C GLN A 95 1.82 -11.49 -1.49
N THR A 96 0.53 -11.73 -1.31
CA THR A 96 -0.33 -10.89 -0.48
C THR A 96 -0.97 -11.67 0.66
N GLN A 97 -1.45 -10.96 1.68
CA GLN A 97 -2.18 -11.56 2.79
C GLN A 97 -3.56 -11.99 2.27
N SER A 98 -3.86 -13.29 2.37
CA SER A 98 -5.02 -13.90 1.71
C SER A 98 -6.36 -13.67 2.42
N PHE A 99 -6.35 -13.14 3.65
CA PHE A 99 -7.55 -13.06 4.50
C PHE A 99 -7.77 -11.68 5.12
N ILE A 100 -6.99 -11.32 6.14
CA ILE A 100 -7.23 -10.15 6.98
C ILE A 100 -6.01 -9.25 6.91
N PHE A 101 -6.24 -7.99 6.52
CA PHE A 101 -5.42 -6.86 6.98
C PHE A 101 -6.06 -6.31 8.26
N SER A 102 -5.28 -5.64 9.10
CA SER A 102 -5.83 -4.93 10.27
C SER A 102 -6.42 -5.83 11.34
N ALA A 103 -5.72 -6.91 11.68
CA ALA A 103 -6.11 -7.75 12.83
C ALA A 103 -5.95 -6.99 14.17
N ASP A 104 -5.06 -6.00 14.20
CA ASP A 104 -4.61 -5.24 15.36
C ASP A 104 -4.92 -3.74 15.25
N GLU A 105 -4.86 -3.16 14.04
CA GLU A 105 -4.89 -1.70 13.87
C GLU A 105 -5.60 -1.25 12.57
N GLY A 106 -6.08 0.00 12.52
CA GLY A 106 -6.96 0.53 11.47
C GLY A 106 -6.26 1.04 10.19
N ALA A 107 -6.86 2.07 9.59
CA ALA A 107 -6.31 2.80 8.45
C ALA A 107 -6.16 4.27 8.84
N ASP A 108 -4.97 4.84 8.64
CA ASP A 108 -4.68 6.23 8.92
C ASP A 108 -4.35 7.01 7.64
N VAL A 109 -4.73 8.30 7.60
CA VAL A 109 -4.48 9.21 6.47
C VAL A 109 -3.74 10.44 6.98
N GLY A 110 -2.64 10.80 6.33
CA GLY A 110 -1.81 11.98 6.67
C GLY A 110 -0.87 11.80 7.87
N ALA A 111 -0.94 10.67 8.58
CA ALA A 111 0.03 10.23 9.57
C ALA A 111 -0.14 8.73 9.80
N ASP A 112 0.91 8.01 10.15
CA ASP A 112 0.79 6.69 10.79
C ASP A 112 0.90 6.90 12.29
N LEU A 113 -0.13 6.51 13.05
CA LEU A 113 -0.21 6.70 14.50
C LEU A 113 -0.09 5.39 15.29
N GLY A 114 -0.12 4.26 14.60
CA GLY A 114 -0.13 2.92 15.17
C GLY A 114 1.28 2.37 15.34
N THR A 115 1.50 1.12 14.94
CA THR A 115 2.84 0.54 14.82
C THR A 115 3.38 0.71 13.40
N PRO A 116 4.69 0.97 13.22
CA PRO A 116 5.22 1.32 11.91
C PRO A 116 5.10 0.16 10.91
N VAL A 117 4.41 0.40 9.79
CA VAL A 117 4.32 -0.56 8.67
C VAL A 117 5.69 -0.77 8.02
N ALA A 118 6.42 0.32 7.80
CA ALA A 118 7.72 0.33 7.12
C ALA A 118 8.85 0.72 8.07
N ASP A 119 10.03 1.04 7.54
CA ASP A 119 11.16 1.52 8.34
C ASP A 119 11.06 3.04 8.57
N TYR A 120 10.17 3.44 9.48
CA TYR A 120 10.02 4.80 9.98
C TYR A 120 9.57 4.79 11.44
N GLN A 121 9.63 5.95 12.11
CA GLN A 121 9.19 6.10 13.50
C GLN A 121 7.80 6.75 13.58
N VAL A 122 6.95 6.21 14.44
CA VAL A 122 5.59 6.72 14.71
C VAL A 122 5.61 7.71 15.90
N PRO A 123 4.76 8.76 15.90
CA PRO A 123 3.82 9.13 14.85
C PRO A 123 4.53 9.68 13.61
N PHE A 124 4.25 9.10 12.44
CA PHE A 124 4.93 9.44 11.18
C PHE A 124 4.09 10.41 10.35
N ARG A 125 3.99 11.65 10.83
CA ARG A 125 3.10 12.69 10.29
C ARG A 125 3.64 13.25 8.98
N PHE A 126 2.76 13.39 7.97
CA PHE A 126 3.12 14.05 6.73
C PHE A 126 3.45 15.53 6.99
N THR A 127 4.63 15.98 6.56
CA THR A 127 5.11 17.35 6.79
C THR A 127 4.68 18.34 5.71
N GLY A 128 4.10 17.86 4.60
CA GLY A 128 3.44 18.69 3.59
C GLY A 128 1.95 18.87 3.84
N ASN A 129 1.24 19.40 2.84
CA ASN A 129 -0.22 19.50 2.89
C ASN A 129 -0.86 18.37 2.07
N LEU A 130 -1.59 17.48 2.72
CA LEU A 130 -2.36 16.42 2.06
C LEU A 130 -3.77 16.92 1.74
N LYS A 131 -4.08 17.11 0.46
CA LYS A 131 -5.38 17.64 0.02
C LYS A 131 -6.44 16.54 -0.10
N LYS A 132 -6.05 15.39 -0.64
CA LYS A 132 -6.97 14.29 -0.94
C LYS A 132 -6.24 12.97 -1.06
N VAL A 133 -6.88 11.89 -0.60
CA VAL A 133 -6.51 10.51 -0.92
C VAL A 133 -7.76 9.80 -1.44
N THR A 134 -7.62 9.09 -2.55
CA THR A 134 -8.67 8.24 -3.13
C THR A 134 -8.16 6.81 -3.19
N LEU A 135 -8.90 5.90 -2.56
CA LEU A 135 -8.76 4.47 -2.76
C LEU A 135 -9.85 3.99 -3.71
N SER A 136 -9.41 3.36 -4.79
CA SER A 136 -10.27 2.78 -5.81
C SER A 136 -9.93 1.32 -5.94
N ILE A 137 -10.97 0.48 -6.00
CA ILE A 137 -10.85 -0.94 -6.34
C ILE A 137 -11.50 -1.09 -7.70
N GLU A 138 -10.72 -1.51 -8.70
CA GLU A 138 -11.30 -1.85 -10.00
C GLU A 138 -12.13 -3.13 -9.86
N ALA A 139 -13.25 -3.18 -10.58
CA ALA A 139 -14.08 -4.38 -10.57
C ALA A 139 -13.28 -5.56 -11.14
N LEU A 140 -13.15 -6.63 -10.36
CA LEU A 140 -12.63 -7.90 -10.84
C LEU A 140 -13.35 -8.31 -12.12
N LYS A 141 -12.60 -8.85 -13.08
CA LYS A 141 -13.19 -9.48 -14.27
C LYS A 141 -14.05 -10.67 -13.81
N SER A 142 -15.06 -11.04 -14.60
CA SER A 142 -16.02 -12.11 -14.27
C SER A 142 -15.35 -13.41 -13.82
N ASP A 143 -14.22 -13.72 -14.44
CA ASP A 143 -13.53 -15.00 -14.32
C ASP A 143 -12.73 -15.02 -13.00
N GLU A 144 -12.14 -13.89 -12.64
CA GLU A 144 -11.43 -13.67 -11.37
C GLU A 144 -12.40 -13.69 -10.17
N LYS A 145 -13.65 -13.23 -10.35
CA LYS A 145 -14.69 -13.33 -9.30
C LYS A 145 -15.02 -14.78 -8.98
N ALA A 146 -15.15 -15.63 -10.00
CA ALA A 146 -15.45 -17.05 -9.82
C ALA A 146 -14.31 -17.78 -9.07
N ASP A 147 -13.07 -17.50 -9.43
CA ASP A 147 -11.91 -18.10 -8.77
C ASP A 147 -11.70 -17.56 -7.34
N HIS A 148 -11.97 -16.28 -7.10
CA HIS A 148 -11.93 -15.72 -5.75
C HIS A 148 -13.01 -16.37 -4.85
N ALA A 149 -14.21 -16.60 -5.36
CA ALA A 149 -15.29 -17.29 -4.63
C ALA A 149 -14.93 -18.76 -4.33
N ARG A 150 -14.37 -19.49 -5.30
CA ARG A 150 -13.87 -20.86 -5.11
C ARG A 150 -12.75 -20.91 -4.08
N GLY A 151 -11.81 -19.96 -4.13
CA GLY A 151 -10.73 -19.83 -3.15
C GLY A 151 -11.25 -19.65 -1.72
N ARG A 152 -12.25 -18.77 -1.53
CA ARG A 152 -12.91 -18.58 -0.22
C ARG A 152 -13.63 -19.84 0.25
N ALA A 153 -14.38 -20.52 -0.63
CA ALA A 153 -15.08 -21.75 -0.29
C ALA A 153 -14.12 -22.89 0.09
N SER A 154 -13.01 -23.05 -0.65
CA SER A 154 -11.98 -24.06 -0.35
C SER A 154 -11.26 -23.78 0.97
N ALA A 155 -10.94 -22.50 1.27
CA ALA A 155 -10.35 -22.11 2.54
C ALA A 155 -11.31 -22.39 3.72
N ALA A 156 -12.60 -22.05 3.57
CA ALA A 156 -13.62 -22.33 4.58
C ALA A 156 -13.78 -23.84 4.84
N LEU A 157 -13.78 -24.66 3.77
CA LEU A 157 -13.86 -26.11 3.88
C LEU A 157 -12.64 -26.70 4.60
N LYS A 158 -11.43 -26.26 4.25
CA LYS A 158 -10.20 -26.73 4.92
C LYS A 158 -10.20 -26.40 6.41
N LYS A 159 -10.64 -25.20 6.78
CA LYS A 159 -10.79 -24.80 8.19
C LYS A 159 -11.78 -25.71 8.92
N ALA A 160 -12.94 -25.98 8.34
CA ALA A 160 -13.97 -26.83 8.94
C ALA A 160 -13.55 -28.31 9.10
N ILE A 161 -12.54 -28.77 8.37
CA ILE A 161 -11.99 -30.13 8.47
C ILE A 161 -10.82 -30.18 9.47
N SER A 162 -10.19 -29.04 9.77
CA SER A 162 -9.06 -28.98 10.72
C SER A 162 -9.47 -28.66 12.17
N ASP A 163 -10.70 -28.21 12.39
CA ASP A 163 -11.33 -27.99 13.71
C ASP A 163 -12.09 -29.25 14.15
#